data_AF-A0A0R1SK10-F1
#
_entry.id   AF-A0A0R1SK10-F1
#
_cell.length_a   1.000
_cell.length_b   1.000
_cell.length_c   1.000
_cell.angle_alpha   90.00
_cell.angle_beta   90.00
_cell.angle_gamma   90.00
#
_symmetry.space_group_name_H-M   'P 1'
#
loop_
_entity.id
_entity.type
_entity.pdbx_description
1 polymer ?
#
loop_
_entity_poly.entity_id
_entity_poly.type
_entity_poly.pdbx_seq_one_letter_code
_entity_poly.pdbx_strand_id
1 'polypeptide(L)'
;MAKLRTTQHIYEFTSKPGYHDKLARAVQAALPAGMTLSAGNYARSTASSYWLLRKRISNNRTIWLTLRVATHHGWLRNAEQSEVLWQDPGNFEQLTHLVSSQLTSREIAVNQFELTAGDIAALKLLKELERHQLIWFIQMKPDIFEAHKELPFDLQTDFIQAPLMIGDRNNANHLLEKVIVPKFQSRLAVYFGENLLFSQFTKHHLLKLLPTNQWIEPMLVKESALNNWQNEVAKAYGNQFVDFCLTQMAAQR
;
A
#
# COMPACT_ATOMS: atom_id res chain seq x y z
N MET A 1 -25.55 -11.26 -5.79
CA MET A 1 -25.97 -9.92 -5.31
C MET A 1 -24.87 -9.42 -4.37
N ALA A 2 -24.25 -8.27 -4.66
CA ALA A 2 -23.31 -7.67 -3.72
C ALA A 2 -24.13 -7.20 -2.50
N LYS A 3 -23.88 -7.76 -1.31
CA LYS A 3 -24.39 -7.16 -0.07
C LYS A 3 -23.84 -5.73 -0.04
N LEU A 4 -24.70 -4.74 -0.19
CA LEU A 4 -24.41 -3.36 0.21
C LEU A 4 -23.89 -3.45 1.65
N ARG A 5 -22.59 -3.18 1.85
CA ARG A 5 -22.06 -3.01 3.19
C ARG A 5 -22.89 -1.90 3.82
N THR A 6 -23.71 -2.24 4.80
CA THR A 6 -24.32 -1.29 5.72
C THR A 6 -23.17 -0.42 6.20
N THR A 7 -23.13 0.84 5.77
CA THR A 7 -22.33 1.87 6.44
C THR A 7 -22.76 1.80 7.89
N GLN A 8 -21.91 1.23 8.74
CA GLN A 8 -22.18 1.22 10.17
C GLN A 8 -22.28 2.69 10.58
N HIS A 9 -23.50 3.15 10.89
CA HIS A 9 -23.80 4.50 11.37
C HIS A 9 -22.89 4.92 12.56
N ILE A 10 -22.26 3.93 13.20
CA ILE A 10 -21.26 4.05 14.25
C ILE A 10 -20.10 4.98 13.88
N TYR A 11 -19.69 5.08 12.60
CA TYR A 11 -18.53 5.91 12.19
C TYR A 11 -18.89 7.18 11.42
N GLU A 12 -20.16 7.58 11.34
CA GLU A 12 -20.54 8.81 10.60
C GLU A 12 -19.80 10.06 11.09
N PHE A 13 -19.40 10.08 12.38
CA PHE A 13 -18.64 11.17 12.95
C PHE A 13 -17.27 11.39 12.30
N THR A 14 -16.68 10.38 11.64
CA THR A 14 -15.38 10.52 10.96
C THR A 14 -15.48 11.40 9.72
N SER A 15 -16.69 11.57 9.16
CA SER A 15 -16.97 12.47 8.05
C SER A 15 -17.22 13.92 8.47
N LYS A 16 -17.28 14.20 9.78
CA LYS A 16 -17.53 15.56 10.29
C LYS A 16 -16.37 16.51 9.93
N PRO A 17 -16.65 17.79 9.65
CA PRO A 17 -15.63 18.80 9.43
C PRO A 17 -14.59 18.82 10.55
N GLY A 18 -13.31 18.84 10.18
CA GLY A 18 -12.19 18.93 11.13
C GLY A 18 -11.83 17.62 11.86
N TYR A 19 -12.54 16.51 11.64
CA TYR A 19 -12.14 15.22 12.22
C TYR A 19 -10.75 14.78 11.72
N HIS A 20 -10.53 14.80 10.40
CA HIS A 20 -9.23 14.46 9.81
C HIS A 20 -8.11 15.40 10.27
N ASP A 21 -8.39 16.69 10.49
CA ASP A 21 -7.40 17.65 10.99
C ASP A 21 -7.03 17.40 12.44
N LYS A 22 -8.00 17.02 13.29
CA LYS A 22 -7.73 16.60 14.67
C LYS A 22 -6.91 15.31 14.68
N LEU A 23 -7.26 14.36 13.81
CA LEU A 23 -6.55 13.10 13.67
C LEU A 23 -5.09 13.31 13.22
N ALA A 24 -4.88 14.11 12.18
CA ALA A 24 -3.55 14.46 11.69
C ALA A 24 -2.72 15.18 12.76
N ARG A 25 -3.31 16.09 13.53
CA ARG A 25 -2.63 16.77 14.65
C ARG A 25 -2.24 15.81 15.77
N ALA A 26 -3.11 14.89 16.15
CA ALA A 26 -2.81 13.89 17.19
C ALA A 26 -1.65 12.99 16.75
N VAL A 27 -1.67 12.48 15.51
CA VAL A 27 -0.58 11.68 14.96
C VAL A 27 0.71 12.51 14.88
N GLN A 28 0.66 13.74 14.37
CA GLN A 28 1.83 14.63 14.24
C GLN A 28 2.46 14.97 15.60
N ALA A 29 1.64 15.19 16.63
CA ALA A 29 2.11 15.49 17.98
C ALA A 29 2.81 14.29 18.65
N ALA A 30 2.47 13.06 18.23
CA ALA A 30 3.07 11.83 18.74
C ALA A 30 4.32 11.37 17.98
N LEU A 31 4.69 12.03 16.87
CA LEU A 31 5.82 11.59 16.06
C LEU A 31 7.16 11.82 16.81
N PRO A 32 8.08 10.85 16.76
CA PRO A 32 9.44 11.02 17.26
C PRO A 32 10.19 12.18 16.58
N ALA A 33 11.17 12.72 17.29
CA ALA A 33 11.99 13.82 16.79
C ALA A 33 12.60 13.52 15.40
N GLY A 34 12.45 14.48 14.49
CA GLY A 34 12.95 14.40 13.11
C GLY A 34 12.06 13.60 12.14
N MET A 35 10.96 13.00 12.61
CA MET A 35 9.96 12.37 11.74
C MET A 35 8.82 13.34 11.42
N THR A 36 8.30 13.25 10.19
CA THR A 36 7.28 14.17 9.65
C THR A 36 6.17 13.38 8.96
N LEU A 37 4.93 13.84 9.07
CA LEU A 37 3.85 13.36 8.21
C LEU A 37 4.09 13.84 6.78
N SER A 38 4.08 12.92 5.82
CA SER A 38 4.15 13.25 4.40
C SER A 38 2.80 13.20 3.72
N ALA A 39 1.93 12.27 4.11
CA ALA A 39 0.56 12.17 3.61
C ALA A 39 -0.33 11.33 4.54
N GLY A 40 -1.66 11.45 4.38
CA GLY A 40 -2.67 10.67 5.10
C GLY A 40 -3.80 10.18 4.19
N ASN A 41 -4.39 9.04 4.53
CA ASN A 41 -5.51 8.43 3.82
C ASN A 41 -6.51 7.87 4.84
N TYR A 42 -7.79 8.09 4.60
CA TYR A 42 -8.85 7.86 5.57
C TYR A 42 -9.88 6.91 4.98
N ALA A 43 -10.13 5.80 5.67
CA ALA A 43 -11.16 4.88 5.26
C ALA A 43 -12.53 5.54 5.45
N ARG A 44 -13.40 5.45 4.44
CA ARG A 44 -14.74 6.04 4.49
C ARG A 44 -15.73 5.23 5.32
N SER A 45 -15.51 3.91 5.40
CA SER A 45 -16.44 2.96 6.03
C SER A 45 -16.02 2.48 7.41
N THR A 46 -14.83 2.87 7.86
CA THR A 46 -14.27 2.52 9.18
C THR A 46 -13.55 3.74 9.72
N ALA A 47 -13.32 3.81 11.04
CA ALA A 47 -12.43 4.82 11.61
C ALA A 47 -10.93 4.53 11.38
N SER A 48 -10.59 3.78 10.33
CA SER A 48 -9.20 3.46 10.00
C SER A 48 -8.55 4.62 9.25
N SER A 49 -7.29 4.88 9.56
CA SER A 49 -6.45 5.81 8.82
C SER A 49 -5.08 5.21 8.58
N TYR A 50 -4.46 5.68 7.51
CA TYR A 50 -3.15 5.24 7.06
C TYR A 50 -2.31 6.49 6.84
N TRP A 51 -1.04 6.41 7.22
CA TRP A 51 -0.14 7.55 7.24
C TRP A 51 1.19 7.17 6.62
N LEU A 52 1.67 8.06 5.76
CA LEU A 52 3.04 7.99 5.27
C LEU A 52 3.91 8.91 6.12
N LEU A 53 4.88 8.32 6.80
CA LEU A 53 5.86 9.00 7.64
C LEU A 53 7.20 9.07 6.93
N ARG A 54 7.92 10.15 7.19
CA ARG A 54 9.24 10.40 6.58
C ARG A 54 10.20 10.93 7.61
N LYS A 55 11.44 10.44 7.58
CA LYS A 55 12.56 11.02 8.31
C LYS A 55 13.76 11.15 7.38
N ARG A 56 14.42 12.31 7.43
CA ARG A 56 15.72 12.49 6.75
C ARG A 56 16.82 12.01 7.66
N ILE A 57 17.73 11.22 7.12
CA ILE A 57 18.93 10.74 7.82
C ILE A 57 20.18 11.39 7.20
N SER A 58 21.34 11.14 7.81
CA SER A 58 22.63 11.63 7.31
C SER A 58 22.82 11.27 5.82
N ASN A 59 23.55 12.12 5.08
CA ASN A 59 23.79 12.01 3.64
C ASN A 59 22.55 12.23 2.75
N ASN A 60 21.57 13.02 3.24
CA ASN A 60 20.36 13.39 2.51
C ASN A 60 19.49 12.20 2.06
N ARG A 61 19.69 11.02 2.67
CA ARG A 61 18.85 9.84 2.47
C ARG A 61 17.53 10.01 3.21
N THR A 62 16.49 9.40 2.66
CA THR A 62 15.14 9.44 3.21
C THR A 62 14.75 8.05 3.65
N ILE A 63 14.33 7.91 4.91
CA ILE A 63 13.63 6.72 5.38
C ILE A 63 12.13 6.99 5.37
N TRP A 64 11.38 5.95 5.01
CA TRP A 64 9.94 5.92 4.95
C TRP A 64 9.40 4.90 5.93
N LEU A 65 8.19 5.16 6.43
CA LEU A 65 7.46 4.25 7.30
C LEU A 65 5.98 4.44 7.03
N THR A 66 5.23 3.34 6.99
CA THR A 66 3.77 3.40 6.97
C THR A 66 3.18 3.05 8.32
N LEU A 67 2.24 3.88 8.77
CA LEU A 67 1.49 3.68 10.01
C LEU A 67 0.01 3.47 9.69
N ARG A 68 -0.54 2.35 10.17
CA ARG A 68 -1.97 2.06 10.16
C ARG A 68 -2.53 2.31 11.56
N VAL A 69 -3.56 3.15 11.65
CA VAL A 69 -4.37 3.33 12.86
C VAL A 69 -5.76 2.76 12.59
N ALA A 70 -6.24 1.83 13.40
CA ALA A 70 -7.56 1.22 13.18
C ALA A 70 -8.17 0.66 14.46
N THR A 71 -9.46 0.37 14.42
CA THR A 71 -10.21 -0.29 15.51
C THR A 71 -10.05 -1.82 15.55
N HIS A 72 -9.29 -2.39 14.61
CA HIS A 72 -9.17 -3.84 14.40
C HIS A 72 -7.81 -4.16 13.78
N HIS A 73 -7.34 -5.38 14.00
CA HIS A 73 -6.09 -5.87 13.43
C HIS A 73 -6.10 -5.93 11.89
N GLY A 74 -4.93 -5.80 11.30
CA GLY A 74 -4.70 -6.07 9.89
C GLY A 74 -4.92 -7.55 9.54
N TRP A 75 -5.36 -7.78 8.31
CA TRP A 75 -5.56 -9.13 7.75
C TRP A 75 -4.31 -9.67 7.03
N LEU A 76 -3.26 -8.87 6.91
CA LEU A 76 -2.01 -9.29 6.27
C LEU A 76 -1.04 -9.80 7.34
N ARG A 77 -0.47 -10.98 7.14
CA ARG A 77 0.68 -11.46 7.91
C ARG A 77 1.97 -11.04 7.21
N ASN A 78 3.00 -10.77 8.02
CA ASN A 78 4.29 -10.28 7.54
C ASN A 78 4.18 -8.95 6.78
N ALA A 79 3.24 -8.09 7.19
CA ALA A 79 3.16 -6.73 6.68
C ALA A 79 4.23 -5.86 7.34
N GLU A 80 5.02 -5.17 6.53
CA GLU A 80 6.08 -4.25 6.95
C GLU A 80 5.50 -2.84 7.19
N GLN A 81 4.57 -2.76 8.15
CA GLN A 81 3.93 -1.51 8.57
C GLN A 81 3.74 -1.49 10.09
N SER A 82 3.84 -0.31 10.69
CA SER A 82 3.47 -0.14 12.10
C SER A 82 1.95 -0.10 12.25
N GLU A 83 1.42 -0.80 13.26
CA GLU A 83 -0.01 -0.85 13.55
C GLU A 83 -0.31 -0.27 14.94
N VAL A 84 -1.32 0.60 14.99
CA VAL A 84 -1.91 1.11 16.23
C VAL A 84 -3.38 0.71 16.27
N LEU A 85 -3.74 -0.04 17.31
CA LEU A 85 -5.13 -0.36 17.60
C LEU A 85 -5.75 0.75 18.46
N TRP A 86 -6.70 1.47 17.89
CA TRP A 86 -7.39 2.58 18.52
C TRP A 86 -8.88 2.24 18.63
N GLN A 87 -9.29 1.76 19.80
CA GLN A 87 -10.64 1.22 20.04
C GLN A 87 -11.72 2.30 20.14
N ASP A 88 -11.36 3.52 20.58
CA ASP A 88 -12.27 4.66 20.69
C ASP A 88 -11.82 5.81 19.76
N PRO A 89 -12.32 5.86 18.52
CA PRO A 89 -11.91 6.87 17.55
C PRO A 89 -12.38 8.30 17.86
N GLY A 90 -13.00 8.54 19.02
CA GLY A 90 -13.27 9.89 19.53
C GLY A 90 -12.15 10.43 20.44
N ASN A 91 -11.30 9.56 20.97
CA ASN A 91 -10.31 9.91 22.00
C ASN A 91 -8.93 10.20 21.42
N PHE A 92 -8.70 11.45 21.00
CA PHE A 92 -7.43 11.87 20.37
C PHE A 92 -6.24 11.93 21.33
N GLU A 93 -6.47 12.12 22.63
CA GLU A 93 -5.42 12.06 23.64
C GLU A 93 -4.89 10.62 23.75
N GLN A 94 -5.80 9.65 23.85
CA GLN A 94 -5.44 8.23 23.81
C GLN A 94 -4.69 7.88 22.51
N LEU A 95 -5.15 8.38 21.35
CA LEU A 95 -4.44 8.14 20.08
C LEU A 95 -2.99 8.65 20.14
N THR A 96 -2.79 9.85 20.66
CA THR A 96 -1.45 10.46 20.77
C THR A 96 -0.52 9.56 21.60
N HIS A 97 -1.02 9.08 22.75
CA HIS A 97 -0.27 8.15 23.59
C HIS A 97 0.02 6.81 22.89
N LEU A 98 -0.97 6.22 22.23
CA LEU A 98 -0.82 4.94 21.53
C LEU A 98 0.22 5.05 20.39
N VAL A 99 0.14 6.10 19.57
CA VAL A 99 1.11 6.34 18.50
C VAL A 99 2.52 6.54 19.06
N SER A 100 2.66 7.34 20.12
CA SER A 100 3.95 7.57 20.77
C SER A 100 4.53 6.29 21.37
N SER A 101 3.70 5.41 21.93
CA SER A 101 4.13 4.12 22.48
C SER A 101 4.49 3.10 21.40
N GLN A 102 3.85 3.17 20.24
CA GLN A 102 4.13 2.25 19.12
C GLN A 102 5.43 2.64 18.41
N LEU A 103 5.61 3.93 18.11
CA LEU A 103 6.75 4.44 17.33
C LEU A 103 8.04 4.57 18.18
N THR A 104 8.44 3.48 18.82
CA THR A 104 9.73 3.37 19.49
C THR A 104 10.88 3.30 18.48
N SER A 105 12.11 3.60 18.91
CA SER A 105 13.30 3.43 18.06
C SER A 105 13.45 2.01 17.49
N ARG A 106 13.04 0.99 18.27
CA ARG A 106 13.07 -0.40 17.82
C ARG A 106 12.02 -0.66 16.74
N GLU A 107 10.79 -0.23 16.95
CA GLU A 107 9.70 -0.43 16.00
C GLU A 107 9.98 0.26 14.66
N ILE A 108 10.51 1.49 14.72
CA ILE A 108 10.93 2.23 13.52
C ILE A 108 12.05 1.48 12.80
N ALA A 109 13.04 0.96 13.52
CA ALA A 109 14.15 0.23 12.89
C ALA A 109 13.68 -1.04 12.15
N VAL A 110 12.62 -1.69 12.63
CA VAL A 110 12.06 -2.90 12.02
C VAL A 110 11.19 -2.60 10.80
N ASN A 111 10.39 -1.53 10.84
CA ASN A 111 9.39 -1.24 9.81
C ASN A 111 9.79 -0.10 8.85
N GLN A 112 10.94 0.55 9.07
CA GLN A 112 11.43 1.55 8.14
C GLN A 112 11.91 0.89 6.85
N PHE A 113 11.71 1.59 5.73
CA PHE A 113 12.26 1.19 4.44
C PHE A 113 12.87 2.39 3.73
N GLU A 114 13.81 2.09 2.84
CA GLU A 114 14.43 3.04 1.93
C GLU A 114 14.18 2.58 0.50
N LEU A 115 13.95 3.53 -0.40
CA LEU A 115 13.75 3.22 -1.80
C LEU A 115 15.09 3.16 -2.52
N THR A 116 15.42 1.98 -3.03
CA THR A 116 16.55 1.82 -3.95
C THR A 116 16.19 2.39 -5.33
N ALA A 117 17.19 2.52 -6.22
CA ALA A 117 16.93 2.90 -7.61
C ALA A 117 15.93 1.95 -8.31
N GLY A 118 16.04 0.65 -8.03
CA GLY A 118 15.11 -0.37 -8.53
C GLY A 118 13.68 -0.16 -8.01
N ASP A 119 13.55 0.30 -6.77
CA ASP A 119 12.24 0.55 -6.17
C ASP A 119 11.56 1.77 -6.76
N ILE A 120 12.30 2.87 -6.87
CA ILE A 120 11.83 4.09 -7.53
C ILE A 120 11.38 3.77 -8.96
N ALA A 121 12.14 2.94 -9.67
CA ALA A 121 11.82 2.52 -11.02
C ALA A 121 10.59 1.61 -11.10
N ALA A 122 10.45 0.65 -10.19
CA ALA A 122 9.29 -0.23 -10.11
C ALA A 122 8.01 0.53 -9.71
N LEU A 123 8.09 1.44 -8.75
CA LEU A 123 6.98 2.33 -8.38
C LEU A 123 6.57 3.24 -9.53
N LYS A 124 7.54 3.72 -10.33
CA LYS A 124 7.25 4.47 -11.56
C LYS A 124 6.56 3.60 -12.62
N LEU A 125 7.04 2.36 -12.84
CA LEU A 125 6.36 1.39 -13.71
C LEU A 125 4.90 1.18 -13.27
N LEU A 126 4.65 0.96 -11.97
CA LEU A 126 3.31 0.79 -11.43
C LEU A 126 2.38 1.97 -11.76
N LYS A 127 2.89 3.19 -11.64
CA LYS A 127 2.15 4.40 -12.01
C LYS A 127 1.89 4.52 -13.51
N GLU A 128 2.88 4.22 -14.35
CA GLU A 128 2.68 4.29 -15.80
C GLU A 128 1.67 3.23 -16.26
N LEU A 129 1.76 2.00 -15.75
CA LEU A 129 0.75 0.97 -15.99
C LEU A 129 -0.65 1.45 -15.60
N GLU A 130 -0.82 2.02 -14.40
CA GLU A 130 -2.13 2.49 -13.95
C GLU A 130 -2.70 3.59 -14.85
N ARG A 131 -1.86 4.51 -15.36
CA ARG A 131 -2.28 5.55 -16.33
C ARG A 131 -2.84 4.94 -17.61
N HIS A 132 -2.28 3.80 -18.03
CA HIS A 132 -2.74 2.99 -19.14
C HIS A 132 -3.86 2.00 -18.75
N GLN A 133 -4.55 2.22 -17.62
CA GLN A 133 -5.60 1.34 -17.09
C GLN A 133 -5.14 -0.10 -16.79
N LEU A 134 -3.84 -0.33 -16.64
CA LEU A 134 -3.29 -1.64 -16.29
C LEU A 134 -2.94 -1.70 -14.81
N ILE A 135 -3.38 -2.76 -14.13
CA ILE A 135 -3.03 -3.02 -12.73
C ILE A 135 -2.66 -4.49 -12.53
N TRP A 136 -2.09 -4.78 -11.36
CA TRP A 136 -1.74 -6.13 -10.97
C TRP A 136 -2.89 -6.81 -10.23
N PHE A 137 -3.00 -8.10 -10.42
CA PHE A 137 -3.95 -8.97 -9.75
C PHE A 137 -3.22 -10.15 -9.15
N ILE A 138 -3.67 -10.58 -7.98
CA ILE A 138 -3.31 -11.86 -7.40
C ILE A 138 -4.55 -12.74 -7.39
N GLN A 139 -4.45 -13.95 -7.93
CA GLN A 139 -5.52 -14.94 -7.80
C GLN A 139 -5.36 -15.69 -6.48
N MET A 140 -6.18 -15.32 -5.51
CA MET A 140 -6.14 -15.89 -4.16
C MET A 140 -6.68 -17.32 -4.15
N LYS A 141 -6.25 -18.11 -3.15
CA LYS A 141 -6.88 -19.39 -2.86
C LYS A 141 -8.37 -19.16 -2.51
N PRO A 142 -9.30 -20.00 -2.99
CA PRO A 142 -10.73 -19.76 -2.81
C PRO A 142 -11.16 -19.63 -1.34
N ASP A 143 -10.62 -20.44 -0.45
CA ASP A 143 -10.90 -20.41 0.99
C ASP A 143 -10.51 -19.08 1.64
N ILE A 144 -9.31 -18.57 1.35
CA ILE A 144 -8.86 -17.26 1.84
C ILE A 144 -9.71 -16.15 1.22
N PHE A 145 -10.01 -16.24 -0.08
CA PHE A 145 -10.80 -15.23 -0.77
C PHE A 145 -12.23 -15.13 -0.23
N GLU A 146 -12.91 -16.26 -0.04
CA GLU A 146 -14.29 -16.30 0.45
C GLU A 146 -14.36 -15.84 1.92
N ALA A 147 -13.33 -16.10 2.71
CA ALA A 147 -13.19 -15.53 4.06
C ALA A 147 -12.86 -14.02 4.06
N HIS A 148 -12.62 -13.42 2.89
CA HIS A 148 -12.25 -12.01 2.74
C HIS A 148 -11.09 -11.60 3.65
N LYS A 149 -11.36 -10.75 4.65
CA LYS A 149 -10.36 -10.24 5.61
C LYS A 149 -10.46 -10.92 6.98
N GLU A 150 -11.27 -11.96 7.11
CA GLU A 150 -11.47 -12.72 8.35
C GLU A 150 -10.36 -13.76 8.55
N LEU A 151 -9.83 -14.31 7.45
CA LEU A 151 -8.62 -15.12 7.48
C LEU A 151 -7.40 -14.25 7.14
N PRO A 152 -6.27 -14.47 7.83
CA PRO A 152 -5.04 -13.79 7.50
C PRO A 152 -4.50 -14.27 6.15
N PHE A 153 -3.97 -13.34 5.37
CA PHE A 153 -3.26 -13.60 4.12
C PHE A 153 -1.77 -13.33 4.30
N ASP A 154 -0.94 -14.35 4.10
CA ASP A 154 0.48 -14.26 4.36
C ASP A 154 1.27 -13.81 3.13
N LEU A 155 1.99 -12.71 3.26
CA LEU A 155 2.76 -12.11 2.16
C LEU A 155 4.01 -12.91 1.77
N GLN A 156 4.51 -13.78 2.65
CA GLN A 156 5.70 -14.61 2.38
C GLN A 156 5.34 -16.00 1.83
N THR A 157 4.11 -16.46 2.04
CA THR A 157 3.67 -17.79 1.59
C THR A 157 2.50 -17.71 0.61
N ASP A 158 1.33 -17.22 1.04
CA ASP A 158 0.12 -17.19 0.20
C ASP A 158 0.27 -16.26 -1.01
N PHE A 159 0.82 -15.06 -0.82
CA PHE A 159 1.04 -14.11 -1.92
C PHE A 159 2.02 -14.67 -2.96
N ILE A 160 3.08 -15.32 -2.50
CA ILE A 160 4.14 -15.86 -3.37
C ILE A 160 3.65 -17.06 -4.17
N GLN A 161 2.77 -17.89 -3.59
CA GLN A 161 2.19 -19.06 -4.25
C GLN A 161 1.06 -18.70 -5.22
N ALA A 162 0.40 -17.56 -5.01
CA ALA A 162 -0.73 -17.16 -5.81
C ALA A 162 -0.30 -16.72 -7.23
N PRO A 163 -1.07 -17.06 -8.29
CA PRO A 163 -0.80 -16.57 -9.63
C PRO A 163 -0.84 -15.04 -9.69
N LEU A 164 0.26 -14.43 -10.15
CA LEU A 164 0.34 -13.03 -10.51
C LEU A 164 -0.17 -12.81 -11.93
N MET A 165 -1.02 -11.80 -12.10
CA MET A 165 -1.58 -11.41 -13.38
C MET A 165 -1.52 -9.90 -13.56
N ILE A 166 -1.42 -9.45 -14.81
CA ILE A 166 -1.68 -8.07 -15.20
C ILE A 166 -3.03 -8.02 -15.90
N GLY A 167 -3.80 -6.96 -15.71
CA GLY A 167 -5.09 -6.83 -16.38
C GLY A 167 -5.63 -5.42 -16.39
N ASP A 168 -6.74 -5.26 -17.10
CA ASP A 168 -7.46 -3.99 -17.17
C ASP A 168 -8.12 -3.69 -15.82
N ARG A 169 -7.85 -2.47 -15.32
CA ARG A 169 -8.33 -1.92 -14.05
C ARG A 169 -9.85 -1.93 -13.96
N ASN A 170 -10.54 -1.56 -15.03
CA ASN A 170 -11.98 -1.37 -15.07
C ASN A 170 -12.69 -2.69 -15.41
N ASN A 171 -12.11 -3.49 -16.31
CA ASN A 171 -12.70 -4.74 -16.74
C ASN A 171 -11.67 -5.84 -17.00
N ALA A 172 -11.39 -6.65 -15.97
CA ALA A 172 -10.50 -7.81 -16.08
C ALA A 172 -10.94 -8.86 -17.12
N ASN A 173 -12.18 -8.83 -17.63
CA ASN A 173 -12.57 -9.71 -18.75
C ASN A 173 -11.99 -9.24 -20.10
N HIS A 174 -11.58 -7.98 -20.21
CA HIS A 174 -10.93 -7.44 -21.40
C HIS A 174 -9.49 -7.95 -21.49
N LEU A 175 -8.77 -7.91 -20.37
CA LEU A 175 -7.39 -8.34 -20.27
C LEU A 175 -7.11 -8.91 -18.89
N LEU A 176 -6.59 -10.14 -18.86
CA LEU A 176 -6.04 -10.77 -17.68
C LEU A 176 -4.99 -11.79 -18.10
N GLU A 177 -3.73 -11.38 -18.08
CA GLU A 177 -2.60 -12.21 -18.50
C GLU A 177 -1.75 -12.63 -17.31
N LYS A 178 -1.40 -13.91 -17.25
CA LYS A 178 -0.51 -14.46 -16.24
C LYS A 178 0.92 -13.99 -16.48
N VAL A 179 1.57 -13.53 -15.42
CA VAL A 179 2.95 -13.04 -15.45
C VAL A 179 3.81 -13.86 -14.51
N ILE A 180 4.94 -14.37 -15.01
CA ILE A 180 5.88 -15.19 -14.24
C ILE A 180 7.19 -14.44 -14.10
N VAL A 181 7.26 -13.56 -13.10
CA VAL A 181 8.49 -12.82 -12.76
C VAL A 181 8.66 -12.86 -11.24
N PRO A 182 9.23 -13.96 -10.68
CA PRO A 182 9.23 -14.19 -9.23
C PRO A 182 9.85 -13.05 -8.41
N LYS A 183 10.97 -12.46 -8.89
CA LYS A 183 11.60 -11.31 -8.22
C LYS A 183 10.67 -10.10 -8.13
N PHE A 184 9.89 -9.83 -9.18
CA PHE A 184 8.93 -8.74 -9.18
C PHE A 184 7.73 -9.06 -8.29
N GLN A 185 7.23 -10.30 -8.31
CA GLN A 185 6.16 -10.75 -7.43
C GLN A 185 6.54 -10.63 -5.94
N SER A 186 7.75 -11.06 -5.58
CA SER A 186 8.26 -10.86 -4.22
C SER A 186 8.33 -9.38 -3.85
N ARG A 187 8.73 -8.50 -4.78
CA ARG A 187 8.74 -7.07 -4.51
C ARG A 187 7.34 -6.47 -4.38
N LEU A 188 6.37 -6.91 -5.20
CA LEU A 188 4.97 -6.53 -5.04
C LEU A 188 4.40 -6.96 -3.68
N ALA A 189 4.78 -8.12 -3.16
CA ALA A 189 4.38 -8.56 -1.83
C ALA A 189 4.88 -7.59 -0.75
N VAL A 190 6.14 -7.15 -0.85
CA VAL A 190 6.70 -6.15 0.07
C VAL A 190 5.98 -4.81 -0.07
N TYR A 191 5.78 -4.29 -1.29
CA TYR A 191 5.00 -3.06 -1.50
C TYR A 191 3.58 -3.14 -0.94
N PHE A 192 2.97 -4.32 -0.96
CA PHE A 192 1.67 -4.51 -0.35
C PHE A 192 1.74 -4.49 1.19
N GLY A 193 2.78 -5.09 1.77
CA GLY A 193 3.06 -5.04 3.21
C GLY A 193 3.38 -3.64 3.72
N GLU A 194 4.15 -2.86 2.95
CA GLU A 194 4.47 -1.44 3.17
C GLU A 194 3.29 -0.51 2.81
N ASN A 195 2.10 -1.07 2.50
CA ASN A 195 0.88 -0.32 2.16
C ASN A 195 1.01 0.64 0.96
N LEU A 196 2.01 0.42 0.09
CA LEU A 196 2.18 1.12 -1.19
C LEU A 196 1.19 0.62 -2.25
N LEU A 197 0.51 -0.49 -1.98
CA LEU A 197 -0.57 -1.03 -2.80
C LEU A 197 -1.88 -1.12 -1.98
N PHE A 198 -2.94 -0.50 -2.48
CA PHE A 198 -4.29 -0.70 -1.98
C PHE A 198 -4.91 -1.94 -2.64
N SER A 199 -5.61 -2.75 -1.84
CA SER A 199 -6.22 -3.99 -2.34
C SER A 199 -7.75 -3.91 -2.45
N GLN A 200 -8.31 -4.42 -3.55
CA GLN A 200 -9.76 -4.57 -3.74
C GLN A 200 -10.12 -6.00 -4.18
N PHE A 201 -10.97 -6.67 -3.41
CA PHE A 201 -11.52 -7.98 -3.78
C PHE A 201 -12.48 -7.83 -4.96
N THR A 202 -12.36 -8.73 -5.94
CA THR A 202 -13.20 -8.78 -7.13
C THR A 202 -13.52 -10.23 -7.50
N LYS A 203 -14.43 -10.44 -8.46
CA LYS A 203 -14.88 -11.79 -8.87
C LYS A 203 -13.71 -12.71 -9.24
N HIS A 204 -13.97 -14.01 -9.29
CA HIS A 204 -13.00 -15.05 -9.71
C HIS A 204 -11.77 -15.17 -8.80
N HIS A 205 -11.98 -14.90 -7.51
CA HIS A 205 -10.94 -14.94 -6.47
C HIS A 205 -9.80 -13.94 -6.70
N LEU A 206 -10.08 -12.84 -7.38
CA LEU A 206 -9.07 -11.86 -7.77
C LEU A 206 -8.95 -10.73 -6.74
N LEU A 207 -7.73 -10.48 -6.29
CA LEU A 207 -7.37 -9.31 -5.52
C LEU A 207 -6.67 -8.30 -6.44
N LYS A 208 -7.34 -7.18 -6.72
CA LYS A 208 -6.72 -6.03 -7.40
C LYS A 208 -5.69 -5.39 -6.48
N LEU A 209 -4.51 -5.11 -7.01
CA LEU A 209 -3.45 -4.35 -6.35
C LEU A 209 -3.28 -3.02 -7.10
N LEU A 210 -3.73 -1.95 -6.46
CA LEU A 210 -3.72 -0.60 -7.01
C LEU A 210 -2.60 0.22 -6.36
N PRO A 211 -1.81 0.99 -7.13
CA PRO A 211 -0.84 1.91 -6.54
C PRO A 211 -1.52 2.89 -5.57
N THR A 212 -1.02 2.99 -4.34
CA THR A 212 -1.48 4.02 -3.40
C THR A 212 -0.84 5.35 -3.78
N ASN A 213 -1.41 6.03 -4.79
CA ASN A 213 -0.85 7.26 -5.35
C ASN A 213 -0.62 8.36 -4.31
N GLN A 214 -1.43 8.41 -3.25
CA GLN A 214 -1.22 9.34 -2.14
C GLN A 214 0.15 9.16 -1.47
N TRP A 215 0.75 7.97 -1.53
CA TRP A 215 2.10 7.66 -1.03
C TRP A 215 3.15 7.78 -2.10
N ILE A 216 2.90 7.13 -3.24
CA ILE A 216 3.91 6.93 -4.27
C ILE A 216 4.29 8.26 -4.90
N GLU A 217 3.34 9.19 -5.08
CA GLU A 217 3.66 10.50 -5.67
C GLU A 217 4.61 11.33 -4.80
N PRO A 218 4.33 11.56 -3.50
CA PRO A 218 5.29 12.21 -2.60
C PRO A 218 6.66 11.55 -2.58
N MET A 219 6.72 10.21 -2.59
CA MET A 219 7.99 9.47 -2.62
C MET A 219 8.78 9.77 -3.90
N LEU A 220 8.15 9.58 -5.07
CA LEU A 220 8.82 9.79 -6.36
C LEU A 220 9.27 11.24 -6.58
N VAL A 221 8.52 12.22 -6.05
CA VAL A 221 8.94 13.63 -6.08
C VAL A 221 10.15 13.87 -5.19
N LYS A 222 10.24 13.23 -4.02
CA LYS A 222 11.35 13.42 -3.07
C LYS A 222 12.62 12.70 -3.50
N GLU A 223 12.49 11.52 -4.08
CA GLU A 223 13.63 10.72 -4.55
C GLU A 223 14.10 11.11 -5.97
N SER A 224 13.56 12.18 -6.56
CA SER A 224 13.86 12.62 -7.93
C SER A 224 13.70 11.50 -8.95
N ALA A 225 12.44 11.15 -9.25
CA ALA A 225 12.06 10.06 -10.15
C ALA A 225 13.02 9.88 -11.34
N LEU A 226 13.55 8.67 -11.49
CA LEU A 226 14.57 8.36 -12.50
C LEU A 226 14.05 8.57 -13.93
N ASN A 227 14.84 9.27 -14.76
CA ASN A 227 14.54 9.45 -16.18
C ASN A 227 14.69 8.16 -16.97
N ASN A 228 15.57 7.25 -16.54
CA ASN A 228 15.90 5.98 -17.19
C ASN A 228 15.25 4.77 -16.49
N TRP A 229 14.08 4.94 -15.88
CA TRP A 229 13.45 3.92 -15.03
C TRP A 229 13.31 2.56 -15.74
N GLN A 230 13.06 2.51 -17.04
CA GLN A 230 12.99 1.26 -17.80
C GLN A 230 14.27 0.43 -17.69
N ASN A 231 15.44 1.09 -17.72
CA ASN A 231 16.72 0.42 -17.61
C ASN A 231 16.93 -0.16 -16.20
N GLU A 232 16.49 0.53 -15.15
CA GLU A 232 16.57 0.00 -13.78
C GLU A 232 15.59 -1.16 -13.56
N VAL A 233 14.37 -1.09 -14.14
CA VAL A 233 13.44 -2.23 -14.16
C VAL A 233 14.04 -3.41 -14.91
N ALA A 234 14.66 -3.19 -16.07
CA ALA A 234 15.33 -4.23 -16.84
C ALA A 234 16.49 -4.88 -16.07
N LYS A 235 17.29 -4.09 -15.36
CA LYS A 235 18.37 -4.62 -14.48
C LYS A 235 17.80 -5.48 -13.36
N ALA A 236 16.69 -5.08 -12.75
CA ALA A 236 16.10 -5.79 -11.62
C ALA A 236 15.33 -7.05 -12.02
N TYR A 237 14.59 -6.99 -13.14
CA TYR A 237 13.56 -7.98 -13.50
C TYR A 237 13.68 -8.54 -14.92
N GLY A 238 14.64 -8.07 -15.72
CA GLY A 238 14.93 -8.54 -17.07
C GLY A 238 14.25 -7.72 -18.19
N ASN A 239 14.90 -7.66 -19.35
CA ASN A 239 14.39 -6.94 -20.53
C ASN A 239 13.04 -7.46 -21.01
N GLN A 240 12.86 -8.80 -21.02
CA GLN A 240 11.60 -9.42 -21.43
C GLN A 240 10.40 -8.93 -20.61
N PHE A 241 10.60 -8.67 -19.31
CA PHE A 241 9.55 -8.13 -18.45
C PHE A 241 9.19 -6.68 -18.80
N VAL A 242 10.21 -5.86 -19.10
CA VAL A 242 10.02 -4.48 -19.56
C VAL A 242 9.28 -4.46 -20.89
N ASP A 243 9.75 -5.24 -21.88
CA ASP A 243 9.15 -5.33 -23.20
C ASP A 243 7.69 -5.78 -23.13
N PHE A 244 7.40 -6.76 -22.27
CA PHE A 244 6.05 -7.19 -21.96
C PHE A 244 5.19 -6.02 -21.45
N CYS A 245 5.63 -5.31 -20.41
CA CYS A 245 4.87 -4.19 -19.84
C CYS A 245 4.66 -3.06 -20.86
N LEU A 246 5.68 -2.72 -21.65
CA LEU A 246 5.59 -1.69 -22.70
C LEU A 246 4.59 -2.09 -23.79
N THR A 247 4.60 -3.36 -24.20
CA THR A 247 3.65 -3.91 -25.19
C THR A 247 2.22 -3.80 -24.68
N GLN A 248 1.98 -4.19 -23.42
CA GLN A 248 0.67 -4.08 -22.81
C GLN A 248 0.19 -2.62 -22.75
N MET A 249 1.05 -1.67 -22.36
CA MET A 249 0.68 -0.24 -22.36
C MET A 249 0.38 0.30 -23.76
N ALA A 250 1.13 -0.15 -24.78
CA ALA A 250 0.90 0.26 -26.16
C ALA A 250 -0.45 -0.24 -26.70
N ALA A 251 -0.88 -1.43 -26.26
CA ALA A 251 -2.16 -2.04 -26.63
C ALA A 251 -3.38 -1.38 -25.99
N GLN A 252 -3.19 -0.53 -24.95
CA GLN A 252 -4.25 0.18 -24.24
C GLN A 252 -4.52 1.60 -24.76
N ARG A 253 -3.91 1.98 -25.89
CA ARG A 253 -4.12 3.27 -26.57
C ARG A 253 -5.26 3.17 -27.58
#